data_AF-A0A8B9RLI9-F1
#
_entry.id   AF-A0A8B9RLI9-F1
#
_cell.length_a   1.000
_cell.length_b   1.000
_cell.length_c   1.000
_cell.angle_alpha   90.00
_cell.angle_beta   90.00
_cell.angle_gamma   90.00
#
_symmetry.space_group_name_H-M   'P 1'
#
loop_
_entity.id
_entity.type
_entity.pdbx_description
1 polymer ?
#
loop_
_entity_poly.entity_id
_entity_poly.type
_entity_poly.pdbx_seq_one_letter_code
_entity_poly.pdbx_strand_id
1 'polypeptide(L)'
;MSGHGHGGGHGHGGGCCEHEHEPAERGLEYGLYRRIDIEKLQCLNESRDGDGKLVFKPWDQRADREKFVESDADEELLFNIPFTGSVKLKGIIISGEDDESHPAEMRLYKNIPQMSFDDTSREPEQAFRLNRDPLAELEYPTKIARFSNVNHLSIHISRNFGADSTRVYYIGLRGEYTEAHRHEVTICNYEAAANPADHKVKTITPQTQFIS
;
A
#
# COMPACT_ATOMS: atom_id res chain seq x y z
N MET A 1 -59.82 -35.20 -26.67
CA MET A 1 -58.63 -35.45 -25.83
C MET A 1 -57.54 -34.52 -26.34
N SER A 2 -57.60 -33.25 -25.93
CA SER A 2 -56.81 -32.66 -24.83
C SER A 2 -55.54 -32.04 -25.39
N GLY A 3 -55.61 -30.73 -25.67
CA GLY A 3 -54.42 -29.90 -25.80
C GLY A 3 -53.75 -29.72 -24.45
N HIS A 4 -52.42 -29.53 -24.45
CA HIS A 4 -51.63 -29.00 -23.34
C HIS A 4 -50.42 -28.28 -23.95
N GLY A 5 -50.35 -26.96 -23.77
CA GLY A 5 -49.09 -26.23 -23.86
C GLY A 5 -48.39 -26.28 -22.51
N HIS A 6 -47.08 -26.07 -22.48
CA HIS A 6 -46.36 -25.46 -21.36
C HIS A 6 -44.99 -24.96 -21.85
N GLY A 7 -44.78 -23.66 -21.70
CA GLY A 7 -43.46 -23.04 -21.76
C GLY A 7 -42.73 -23.10 -20.42
N GLY A 8 -41.49 -22.62 -20.44
CA GLY A 8 -40.61 -22.44 -19.28
C GLY A 8 -39.36 -23.29 -19.40
N GLY A 9 -38.15 -22.77 -19.23
CA GLY A 9 -37.67 -21.44 -18.92
C GLY A 9 -36.15 -21.56 -18.98
N HIS A 10 -35.49 -20.61 -19.65
CA HIS A 10 -34.03 -20.56 -19.71
C HIS A 10 -33.49 -20.24 -18.31
N GLY A 11 -32.97 -21.26 -17.63
CA GLY A 11 -32.19 -21.09 -16.41
C GLY A 11 -30.78 -20.62 -16.77
N HIS A 12 -30.59 -19.31 -16.90
CA HIS A 12 -29.26 -18.71 -16.81
C HIS A 12 -28.83 -18.76 -15.33
N GLY A 13 -28.13 -19.84 -14.96
CA GLY A 13 -27.37 -19.90 -13.72
C GLY A 13 -26.27 -18.85 -13.78
N GLY A 14 -26.42 -17.80 -12.97
CA GLY A 14 -25.50 -16.68 -12.86
C GLY A 14 -24.10 -17.14 -12.49
N GLY A 15 -23.12 -16.52 -13.16
CA GLY A 15 -21.72 -16.86 -13.07
C GLY A 15 -21.13 -16.52 -11.72
N CYS A 16 -20.37 -17.47 -11.18
CA CYS A 16 -19.11 -17.16 -10.54
C CYS A 16 -18.06 -17.30 -11.63
N CYS A 17 -17.91 -16.26 -12.45
CA CYS A 17 -16.69 -16.10 -13.22
C CYS A 17 -15.60 -15.77 -12.20
N GLU A 18 -14.79 -16.78 -11.87
CA GLU A 18 -13.42 -16.54 -11.43
C GLU A 18 -12.79 -15.74 -12.57
N HIS A 19 -12.73 -14.42 -12.40
CA HIS A 19 -12.29 -13.52 -13.45
C HIS A 19 -10.78 -13.71 -13.57
N GLU A 20 -10.37 -14.67 -14.39
CA GLU A 20 -9.00 -14.78 -14.86
C GLU A 20 -8.71 -13.54 -15.70
N HIS A 21 -8.30 -12.47 -15.03
CA HIS A 21 -7.83 -11.24 -15.67
C HIS A 21 -6.74 -11.60 -16.67
N GLU A 22 -6.85 -11.06 -17.89
CA GLU A 22 -5.83 -11.23 -18.92
C GLU A 22 -4.46 -10.82 -18.34
N PRO A 23 -3.35 -11.46 -18.72
CA PRO A 23 -2.02 -11.17 -18.14
C PRO A 23 -1.64 -9.69 -18.22
N ALA A 24 -2.12 -8.98 -19.25
CA ALA A 24 -1.95 -7.54 -19.41
C ALA A 24 -2.72 -6.72 -18.35
N GLU A 25 -3.92 -7.14 -17.97
CA GLU A 25 -4.72 -6.49 -16.92
C GLU A 25 -4.07 -6.69 -15.55
N ARG A 26 -3.59 -7.90 -15.25
CA ARG A 26 -2.84 -8.16 -14.01
C ARG A 26 -1.58 -7.30 -13.93
N GLY A 27 -0.83 -7.16 -15.03
CA GLY A 27 0.37 -6.31 -15.08
C GLY A 27 0.10 -4.84 -14.70
N LEU A 28 -1.09 -4.31 -15.04
CA LEU A 28 -1.52 -2.97 -14.64
C LEU A 28 -1.91 -2.90 -13.16
N GLU A 29 -2.59 -3.91 -12.64
CA GLU A 29 -2.99 -3.98 -11.22
C GLU A 29 -1.80 -4.06 -10.27
N TYR A 30 -0.71 -4.71 -10.69
CA TYR A 30 0.56 -4.81 -9.96
C TYR A 30 1.50 -3.60 -10.18
N GLY A 31 1.01 -2.50 -10.74
CA GLY A 31 1.81 -1.31 -11.04
C GLY A 31 2.33 -0.52 -9.84
N LEU A 32 1.98 -0.91 -8.59
CA LEU A 32 2.39 -0.19 -7.39
C LEU A 32 3.90 -0.15 -7.18
N TYR A 33 4.66 -1.11 -7.73
CA TYR A 33 6.14 -1.10 -7.65
C TYR A 33 6.74 0.21 -8.21
N ARG A 34 6.10 0.83 -9.22
CA ARG A 34 6.53 2.11 -9.81
C ARG A 34 6.34 3.31 -8.89
N ARG A 35 5.57 3.15 -7.82
CA ARG A 35 5.23 4.19 -6.85
C ARG A 35 5.99 4.03 -5.54
N ILE A 36 6.88 3.03 -5.47
CA ILE A 36 7.81 2.84 -4.36
C ILE A 36 8.99 3.78 -4.54
N ASP A 37 9.37 4.46 -3.47
CA ASP A 37 10.62 5.22 -3.41
C ASP A 37 11.78 4.25 -3.13
N ILE A 38 12.34 3.65 -4.20
CA ILE A 38 13.40 2.62 -4.13
C ILE A 38 14.68 3.16 -3.48
N GLU A 39 14.95 4.46 -3.58
CA GLU A 39 16.12 5.08 -2.95
C GLU A 39 16.01 5.03 -1.43
N LYS A 40 14.81 5.28 -0.90
CA LYS A 40 14.52 5.25 0.54
C LYS A 40 14.07 3.89 1.06
N LEU A 41 13.87 2.90 0.19
CA LEU A 41 13.54 1.54 0.61
C LEU A 41 14.69 0.97 1.44
N GLN A 42 14.35 0.40 2.59
CA GLN A 42 15.31 -0.28 3.47
C GLN A 42 14.86 -1.73 3.65
N CYS A 43 15.80 -2.66 3.59
CA CYS A 43 15.58 -4.04 3.99
C CYS A 43 16.54 -4.34 5.14
N LEU A 44 16.03 -4.93 6.22
CA LEU A 44 16.82 -5.31 7.39
C LEU A 44 16.99 -6.83 7.38
N ASN A 45 18.17 -7.26 7.85
CA ASN A 45 18.64 -8.65 7.85
C ASN A 45 18.87 -9.25 6.45
N GLU A 46 19.10 -8.43 5.43
CA GLU A 46 19.56 -8.91 4.12
C GLU A 46 21.07 -9.23 4.14
N SER A 47 21.48 -10.33 3.51
CA SER A 47 22.89 -10.76 3.45
C SER A 47 23.77 -9.81 2.64
N ARG A 48 23.19 -9.19 1.61
CA ARG A 48 23.86 -8.16 0.80
C ARG A 48 23.02 -6.90 0.78
N ASP A 49 23.65 -5.80 1.16
CA ASP A 49 23.02 -4.48 1.18
C ASP A 49 22.47 -4.12 -0.22
N GLY A 50 21.19 -3.82 -0.28
CA GLY A 50 20.48 -3.41 -1.49
C GLY A 50 19.80 -4.54 -2.28
N ASP A 51 19.99 -5.81 -1.92
CA ASP A 51 19.33 -6.93 -2.63
C ASP A 51 17.80 -6.92 -2.40
N GLY A 52 17.34 -6.45 -1.24
CA GLY A 52 15.92 -6.29 -0.93
C GLY A 52 15.19 -5.29 -1.83
N LYS A 53 15.91 -4.45 -2.59
CA LYS A 53 15.30 -3.58 -3.62
C LYS A 53 15.01 -4.34 -4.92
N LEU A 54 15.77 -5.41 -5.19
CA LEU A 54 15.74 -6.12 -6.47
C LEU A 54 14.49 -7.01 -6.62
N VAL A 55 13.86 -7.39 -5.50
CA VAL A 55 12.64 -8.23 -5.50
C VAL A 55 11.38 -7.46 -5.91
N PHE A 56 11.41 -6.13 -5.89
CA PHE A 56 10.32 -5.27 -6.37
C PHE A 56 10.49 -5.02 -7.86
N LYS A 57 9.90 -5.89 -8.67
CA LYS A 57 10.00 -5.86 -10.14
C LYS A 57 8.62 -5.92 -10.80
N PRO A 58 8.52 -5.68 -12.12
CA PRO A 58 7.26 -5.81 -12.84
C PRO A 58 6.71 -7.24 -12.79
N TRP A 59 5.38 -7.38 -12.87
CA TRP A 59 4.69 -8.67 -12.93
C TRP A 59 5.22 -9.63 -13.99
N ASP A 60 5.63 -9.10 -15.15
CA ASP A 60 6.19 -9.89 -16.26
C ASP A 60 7.54 -10.53 -15.91
N GLN A 61 8.27 -9.97 -14.95
CA GLN A 61 9.57 -10.47 -14.50
C GLN A 61 9.46 -11.33 -13.22
N ARG A 62 8.25 -11.69 -12.77
CA ARG A 62 8.07 -12.47 -11.52
C ARG A 62 8.77 -13.84 -11.54
N ALA A 63 8.92 -14.45 -12.72
CA ALA A 63 9.60 -15.73 -12.93
C ALA A 63 11.13 -15.60 -13.02
N ASP A 64 11.65 -14.38 -13.08
CA ASP A 64 13.10 -14.13 -13.06
C ASP A 64 13.67 -14.53 -11.69
N ARG A 65 14.70 -15.37 -11.68
CA ARG A 65 15.38 -15.83 -10.46
C ARG A 65 16.82 -15.35 -10.36
N GLU A 66 17.25 -14.47 -11.25
CA GLU A 66 18.62 -13.91 -11.20
C GLU A 66 18.76 -12.93 -10.03
N LYS A 67 17.66 -12.23 -9.71
CA LYS A 67 17.58 -11.24 -8.65
C LYS A 67 16.78 -11.77 -7.47
N PHE A 68 17.41 -11.82 -6.31
CA PHE A 68 16.83 -12.29 -5.07
C PHE A 68 17.42 -11.55 -3.88
N VAL A 69 16.74 -11.68 -2.74
CA VAL A 69 17.27 -11.32 -1.43
C VAL A 69 17.30 -12.57 -0.56
N GLU A 70 18.37 -12.72 0.19
CA GLU A 70 18.58 -13.79 1.17
C GLU A 70 18.84 -13.16 2.53
N SER A 71 18.34 -13.79 3.60
CA SER A 71 18.62 -13.35 4.96
C SER A 71 20.01 -13.74 5.45
N ASP A 72 20.64 -12.91 6.29
CA ASP A 72 22.05 -13.09 6.69
C ASP A 72 22.23 -13.97 7.93
N ALA A 73 21.50 -13.66 9.00
CA ALA A 73 21.72 -14.26 10.32
C ALA A 73 20.72 -15.36 10.68
N ASP A 74 19.46 -15.16 10.32
CA ASP A 74 18.31 -15.98 10.70
C ASP A 74 17.22 -15.89 9.62
N GLU A 75 16.10 -16.59 9.76
CA GLU A 75 15.06 -16.61 8.74
C GLU A 75 14.24 -15.31 8.62
N GLU A 76 14.41 -14.34 9.51
CA GLU A 76 13.59 -13.13 9.49
C GLU A 76 14.08 -12.09 8.47
N LEU A 77 13.14 -11.43 7.79
CA LEU A 77 13.43 -10.30 6.89
C LEU A 77 12.42 -9.19 7.15
N LEU A 78 12.87 -7.93 7.14
CA LEU A 78 11.99 -6.78 7.33
C LEU A 78 12.20 -5.73 6.24
N PHE A 79 11.18 -5.54 5.41
CA PHE A 79 11.15 -4.55 4.34
C PHE A 79 10.40 -3.30 4.80
N ASN A 80 11.03 -2.14 4.69
CA ASN A 80 10.43 -0.83 4.91
C ASN A 80 10.27 -0.12 3.57
N ILE A 81 9.02 0.00 3.12
CA ILE A 81 8.64 0.40 1.77
C ILE A 81 7.93 1.75 1.83
N PRO A 82 8.65 2.87 1.62
CA PRO A 82 8.03 4.17 1.45
C PRO A 82 7.39 4.28 0.06
N PHE A 83 6.16 4.81 0.01
CA PHE A 83 5.50 5.18 -1.24
C PHE A 83 5.62 6.68 -1.49
N THR A 84 5.57 7.07 -2.77
CA THR A 84 5.57 8.49 -3.19
C THR A 84 4.23 9.18 -2.96
N GLY A 85 3.23 8.47 -2.44
CA GLY A 85 1.88 8.95 -2.23
C GLY A 85 1.05 7.93 -1.45
N SER A 86 -0.26 8.11 -1.47
CA SER A 86 -1.20 7.30 -0.70
C SER A 86 -1.61 6.06 -1.49
N VAL A 87 -1.38 4.87 -0.92
CA VAL A 87 -1.73 3.60 -1.55
C VAL A 87 -2.90 2.94 -0.82
N LYS A 88 -3.84 2.40 -1.59
CA LYS A 88 -4.86 1.46 -1.12
C LYS A 88 -4.44 0.06 -1.54
N LEU A 89 -3.89 -0.72 -0.61
CA LEU A 89 -3.43 -2.08 -0.87
C LEU A 89 -4.64 -3.03 -0.91
N LYS A 90 -4.75 -3.79 -2.01
CA LYS A 90 -5.81 -4.79 -2.23
C LYS A 90 -5.27 -6.22 -2.08
N GLY A 91 -4.03 -6.45 -2.45
CA GLY A 91 -3.40 -7.76 -2.36
C GLY A 91 -1.88 -7.69 -2.44
N ILE A 92 -1.26 -8.78 -2.04
CA ILE A 92 0.19 -8.97 -2.08
C ILE A 92 0.50 -10.37 -2.61
N ILE A 93 1.55 -10.45 -3.42
CA ILE A 93 2.14 -11.70 -3.89
C ILE A 93 3.57 -11.74 -3.39
N ILE A 94 3.99 -12.91 -2.93
CA ILE A 94 5.35 -13.17 -2.52
C ILE A 94 5.79 -14.50 -3.10
N SER A 95 6.99 -14.55 -3.65
CA SER A 95 7.59 -15.77 -4.18
C SER A 95 8.97 -15.98 -3.61
N GLY A 96 9.18 -17.16 -3.03
CA GLY A 96 10.47 -17.63 -2.55
C GLY A 96 10.98 -18.83 -3.35
N GLU A 97 11.99 -19.50 -2.80
CA GLU A 97 12.55 -20.72 -3.40
C GLU A 97 11.59 -21.90 -3.32
N ASP A 98 11.76 -22.91 -4.18
CA ASP A 98 11.02 -24.17 -4.13
C ASP A 98 11.57 -25.14 -3.05
N ASP A 99 12.00 -24.62 -1.90
CA ASP A 99 12.56 -25.39 -0.80
C ASP A 99 12.06 -24.89 0.58
N GLU A 100 12.78 -25.23 1.65
CA GLU A 100 12.42 -24.85 3.02
C GLU A 100 12.73 -23.38 3.35
N SER A 101 13.51 -22.68 2.52
CA SER A 101 13.81 -21.25 2.62
C SER A 101 12.67 -20.34 2.14
N HIS A 102 11.60 -20.94 1.59
CA HIS A 102 10.41 -20.19 1.20
C HIS A 102 9.76 -19.50 2.43
N PRO A 103 9.33 -18.24 2.33
CA PRO A 103 8.57 -17.58 3.39
C PRO A 103 7.31 -18.36 3.76
N ALA A 104 7.07 -18.58 5.06
CA ALA A 104 5.91 -19.31 5.57
C ALA A 104 4.96 -18.41 6.37
N GLU A 105 5.46 -17.33 6.97
CA GLU A 105 4.64 -16.36 7.68
C GLU A 105 5.06 -14.94 7.32
N MET A 106 4.07 -14.10 7.00
CA MET A 106 4.26 -12.69 6.68
C MET A 106 3.30 -11.83 7.50
N ARG A 107 3.83 -10.75 8.07
CA ARG A 107 3.10 -9.76 8.85
C ARG A 107 3.23 -8.40 8.19
N LEU A 108 2.11 -7.71 8.09
CA LEU A 108 2.03 -6.39 7.47
C LEU A 108 1.76 -5.33 8.52
N TYR A 109 2.50 -4.23 8.42
CA TYR A 109 2.34 -3.05 9.25
C TYR A 109 2.24 -1.82 8.34
N LYS A 110 1.46 -0.82 8.76
CA LYS A 110 1.24 0.40 7.96
C LYS A 110 1.67 1.64 8.72
N ASN A 111 2.21 2.61 7.99
CA ASN A 111 2.52 3.97 8.44
C ASN A 111 3.45 4.04 9.67
N ILE A 112 4.36 3.06 9.80
CA ILE A 112 5.46 3.08 10.77
C ILE A 112 6.75 3.30 9.97
N PRO A 113 7.25 4.54 9.88
CA PRO A 113 8.50 4.80 9.18
C PRO A 113 9.66 4.13 9.90
N GLN A 114 10.60 3.55 9.14
CA GLN A 114 11.82 2.94 9.68
C GLN A 114 11.57 1.90 10.77
N MET A 115 10.59 1.01 10.54
CA MET A 115 10.26 -0.06 11.48
C MET A 115 11.48 -0.96 11.72
N SER A 116 11.71 -1.32 12.98
CA SER A 116 12.77 -2.23 13.41
C SER A 116 12.21 -3.57 13.87
N PHE A 117 13.08 -4.56 14.16
CA PHE A 117 12.64 -5.83 14.71
C PHE A 117 12.00 -5.70 16.10
N ASP A 118 12.39 -4.70 16.91
CA ASP A 118 11.75 -4.42 18.20
C ASP A 118 10.27 -4.05 18.05
N ASP A 119 9.92 -3.35 16.97
CA ASP A 119 8.54 -2.96 16.66
C ASP A 119 7.65 -4.13 16.23
N THR A 120 8.23 -5.27 15.85
CA THR A 120 7.48 -6.45 15.39
C THR A 120 6.67 -7.10 16.51
N SER A 121 6.97 -6.77 17.76
CA SER A 121 6.20 -7.13 18.95
C SER A 121 4.78 -6.54 18.97
N ARG A 122 4.53 -5.50 18.17
CA ARG A 122 3.22 -4.85 18.03
C ARG A 122 2.27 -5.72 17.23
N GLU A 123 0.97 -5.52 17.44
CA GLU A 123 -0.06 -6.21 16.65
C GLU A 123 0.05 -5.80 15.16
N PRO A 124 0.25 -6.76 14.25
CA PRO A 124 0.27 -6.46 12.82
C PRO A 124 -1.14 -6.09 12.34
N GLU A 125 -1.22 -5.22 11.35
CA GLU A 125 -2.49 -4.86 10.71
C GLU A 125 -3.16 -6.09 10.07
N GLN A 126 -2.34 -6.99 9.52
CA GLN A 126 -2.75 -8.29 9.04
C GLN A 126 -1.53 -9.23 8.98
N ALA A 127 -1.75 -10.50 9.32
CA ALA A 127 -0.77 -11.57 9.18
C ALA A 127 -1.31 -12.65 8.24
N PHE A 128 -0.41 -13.29 7.52
CA PHE A 128 -0.70 -14.34 6.56
C PHE A 128 0.18 -15.55 6.84
N ARG A 129 -0.43 -16.72 6.73
CA ARG A 129 0.31 -17.97 6.56
C ARG A 129 0.44 -18.20 5.06
N LEU A 130 1.68 -18.28 4.62
CA LEU A 130 2.02 -18.41 3.22
C LEU A 130 2.14 -19.89 2.85
N ASN A 131 1.85 -20.19 1.60
CA ASN A 131 2.12 -21.47 0.97
C ASN A 131 3.35 -21.32 0.07
N ARG A 132 4.03 -22.44 -0.19
CA ARG A 132 5.13 -22.47 -1.17
C ARG A 132 4.58 -22.15 -2.55
N ASP A 133 5.03 -21.03 -3.10
CA ASP A 133 4.62 -20.53 -4.41
C ASP A 133 5.84 -19.98 -5.17
N PRO A 134 6.64 -20.88 -5.76
CA PRO A 134 7.84 -20.52 -6.50
C PRO A 134 7.57 -19.86 -7.86
N LEU A 135 6.29 -19.73 -8.26
CA LEU A 135 5.84 -19.15 -9.53
C LEU A 135 5.09 -17.81 -9.37
N ALA A 136 4.89 -17.34 -8.14
CA ALA A 136 4.20 -16.09 -7.83
C ALA A 136 2.75 -16.06 -8.37
N GLU A 137 2.03 -17.18 -8.28
CA GLU A 137 0.65 -17.34 -8.74
C GLU A 137 -0.38 -17.09 -7.62
N LEU A 138 0.02 -17.25 -6.35
CA LEU A 138 -0.85 -17.16 -5.20
C LEU A 138 -0.89 -15.73 -4.64
N GLU A 139 -2.06 -15.13 -4.76
CA GLU A 139 -2.34 -13.81 -4.20
C GLU A 139 -2.94 -13.89 -2.79
N TYR A 140 -2.40 -13.08 -1.89
CA TYR A 140 -2.92 -12.88 -0.55
C TYR A 140 -3.71 -11.57 -0.47
N PRO A 141 -5.05 -11.63 -0.40
CA PRO A 141 -5.87 -10.43 -0.35
C PRO A 141 -5.75 -9.73 1.00
N THR A 142 -5.52 -8.42 0.96
CA THR A 142 -5.45 -7.57 2.16
C THR A 142 -6.83 -7.00 2.50
N LYS A 143 -7.09 -6.78 3.79
CA LYS A 143 -8.31 -6.10 4.24
C LYS A 143 -8.23 -4.63 3.84
N ILE A 144 -8.83 -4.28 2.70
CA ILE A 144 -8.80 -2.92 2.12
C ILE A 144 -9.14 -1.84 3.15
N ALA A 145 -10.09 -2.09 4.05
CA ALA A 145 -10.44 -1.15 5.13
C ALA A 145 -9.25 -0.81 6.04
N ARG A 146 -8.39 -1.79 6.35
CA ARG A 146 -7.18 -1.59 7.17
C ARG A 146 -6.04 -0.98 6.37
N PHE A 147 -5.93 -1.32 5.09
CA PHE A 147 -4.87 -0.84 4.20
C PHE A 147 -5.35 0.24 3.22
N SER A 148 -6.25 1.10 3.69
CA SER A 148 -6.56 2.36 3.03
C SER A 148 -5.58 3.43 3.53
N ASN A 149 -5.07 4.27 2.62
CA ASN A 149 -4.12 5.34 2.94
C ASN A 149 -2.78 4.88 3.56
N VAL A 150 -2.10 3.99 2.86
CA VAL A 150 -0.75 3.50 3.20
C VAL A 150 0.28 4.40 2.52
N ASN A 151 1.09 5.10 3.31
CA ASN A 151 2.23 5.89 2.82
C ASN A 151 3.56 5.18 3.07
N HIS A 152 3.60 4.35 4.10
CA HIS A 152 4.73 3.48 4.42
C HIS A 152 4.19 2.09 4.72
N LEU A 153 4.69 1.06 4.03
CA LEU A 153 4.34 -0.33 4.27
C LEU A 153 5.57 -1.03 4.83
N SER A 154 5.41 -1.72 5.95
CA SER A 154 6.45 -2.60 6.47
C SER A 154 6.00 -4.05 6.35
N ILE A 155 6.81 -4.86 5.68
CA ILE A 155 6.58 -6.29 5.46
C ILE A 155 7.60 -7.04 6.30
N HIS A 156 7.13 -7.74 7.31
CA HIS A 156 7.96 -8.60 8.15
C HIS A 156 7.71 -10.05 7.77
N ILE A 157 8.74 -10.75 7.30
CA ILE A 157 8.75 -12.19 7.16
C ILE A 157 9.30 -12.73 8.47
N SER A 158 8.45 -13.38 9.26
CA SER A 158 8.79 -13.85 10.60
C SER A 158 9.27 -15.30 10.63
N ARG A 159 8.98 -16.07 9.58
CA ARG A 159 9.32 -17.48 9.52
C ARG A 159 9.34 -18.02 8.09
N ASN A 160 10.17 -19.03 7.85
CA ASN A 160 10.14 -19.87 6.65
C ASN A 160 9.63 -21.30 6.96
N PHE A 161 9.78 -22.22 6.00
CA PHE A 161 9.31 -23.60 6.14
C PHE A 161 10.26 -24.53 6.92
N GLY A 162 11.40 -24.04 7.42
CA GLY A 162 12.32 -24.80 8.26
C GLY A 162 13.80 -24.68 7.90
N ALA A 163 14.18 -23.79 6.98
CA ALA A 163 15.58 -23.52 6.67
C ALA A 163 16.19 -22.46 7.59
N ASP A 164 17.51 -22.35 7.62
CA ASP A 164 18.23 -21.36 8.42
C ASP A 164 18.13 -19.93 7.84
N SER A 165 17.87 -19.82 6.53
CA SER A 165 17.78 -18.55 5.81
C SER A 165 16.50 -18.49 4.98
N THR A 166 16.00 -17.28 4.74
CA THR A 166 14.84 -17.03 3.88
C THR A 166 15.27 -16.43 2.56
N ARG A 167 14.74 -16.96 1.45
CA ARG A 167 14.99 -16.43 0.10
C ARG A 167 13.71 -15.91 -0.53
N VAL A 168 13.77 -14.70 -1.06
CA VAL A 168 12.65 -14.06 -1.77
C VAL A 168 13.12 -13.59 -3.15
N TYR A 169 12.37 -13.95 -4.18
CA TYR A 169 12.64 -13.59 -5.58
C TYR A 169 11.74 -12.46 -6.08
N TYR A 170 10.51 -12.37 -5.54
CA TYR A 170 9.52 -11.43 -6.02
C TYR A 170 8.56 -11.01 -4.91
N ILE A 171 8.31 -9.71 -4.82
CA ILE A 171 7.20 -9.14 -4.03
C ILE A 171 6.36 -8.25 -4.95
N GLY A 172 5.13 -8.69 -5.19
CA GLY A 172 4.14 -7.98 -5.99
C GLY A 172 3.13 -7.28 -5.09
N LEU A 173 2.92 -5.98 -5.30
CA LEU A 173 1.91 -5.20 -4.57
C LEU A 173 0.76 -4.83 -5.52
N ARG A 174 -0.46 -5.23 -5.17
CA ARG A 174 -1.67 -4.93 -5.94
C ARG A 174 -2.51 -3.88 -5.25
N GLY A 175 -2.96 -2.87 -5.97
CA GLY A 175 -3.83 -1.86 -5.40
C GLY A 175 -3.95 -0.57 -6.22
N GLU A 176 -4.44 0.47 -5.55
CA GLU A 176 -4.68 1.79 -6.16
C GLU A 176 -3.71 2.81 -5.56
N TYR A 177 -3.13 3.64 -6.41
CA TYR A 177 -2.31 4.77 -6.00
C TYR A 177 -3.10 6.07 -6.13
N THR A 178 -3.03 6.89 -5.10
CA THR A 178 -3.52 8.27 -5.10
C THR A 178 -2.33 9.19 -4.87
N GLU A 179 -2.13 10.15 -5.77
CA GLU A 179 -1.06 11.12 -5.63
C GLU A 179 -1.26 11.93 -4.33
N ALA A 180 -0.21 12.04 -3.53
CA ALA A 180 -0.25 12.87 -2.35
C ALA A 180 -0.32 14.33 -2.80
N HIS A 181 -1.52 14.91 -2.75
CA HIS A 181 -1.68 16.37 -2.79
C HIS A 181 -1.01 16.92 -1.53
N ARG A 182 0.28 17.27 -1.62
CA ARG A 182 0.89 18.20 -0.68
C ARG A 182 0.13 19.52 -0.86
N HIS A 183 -0.89 19.73 -0.02
CA HIS A 183 -1.29 21.09 0.28
C HIS A 183 -0.06 21.74 0.88
N GLU A 184 0.70 22.49 0.08
CA GLU A 184 1.43 23.62 0.61
C GLU A 184 0.41 24.35 1.47
N VAL A 185 0.67 24.40 2.77
CA VAL A 185 -0.16 25.13 3.71
C VAL A 185 -0.07 26.58 3.26
N THR A 186 -0.99 27.01 2.41
CA THR A 186 -1.33 28.42 2.28
C THR A 186 -1.80 28.79 3.66
N ILE A 187 -0.88 29.36 4.46
CA ILE A 187 -1.24 30.05 5.69
C ILE A 187 -2.08 31.22 5.21
N CYS A 188 -3.39 31.00 5.10
CA CYS A 188 -4.34 32.08 5.07
C CYS A 188 -4.27 32.71 6.46
N ASN A 189 -3.37 33.69 6.62
CA ASN A 189 -3.43 34.63 7.73
C ASN A 189 -4.79 35.33 7.63
N TYR A 190 -5.79 34.75 8.29
CA TYR A 190 -7.03 35.43 8.58
C TYR A 190 -6.82 36.16 9.91
N GLU A 191 -6.98 37.48 9.84
CA GLU A 191 -7.06 38.46 10.95
C GLU A 191 -5.75 39.08 11.47
N ALA A 192 -5.45 40.30 11.01
CA ALA A 192 -5.36 41.50 11.85
C ALA A 192 -4.78 42.70 11.08
N ALA A 193 -5.62 43.36 10.27
CA ALA A 193 -5.46 44.79 10.04
C ALA A 193 -6.71 45.46 10.60
N ALA A 194 -6.55 46.26 11.65
CA ALA A 194 -7.63 47.02 12.25
C ALA A 194 -8.33 47.85 11.16
N ASN A 195 -9.65 47.68 11.02
CA ASN A 195 -10.45 48.50 10.12
C ASN A 195 -10.52 49.93 10.68
N PRO A 196 -10.03 50.97 9.97
CA PRO A 196 -10.05 52.36 10.45
C PRO A 196 -11.46 52.94 10.66
N ALA A 197 -12.52 52.21 10.27
CA ALA A 197 -13.91 52.65 10.39
C ALA A 197 -14.50 52.60 11.82
N ASP A 198 -13.81 52.01 12.80
CA ASP A 198 -14.36 51.86 14.16
C ASP A 198 -14.06 53.03 15.11
N HIS A 199 -13.23 54.00 14.69
CA HIS A 199 -12.98 55.19 15.50
C HIS A 199 -14.04 56.27 15.23
N LYS A 200 -15.17 56.24 15.97
CA LYS A 200 -16.12 57.35 15.98
C LYS A 200 -15.50 58.58 16.64
N VAL A 201 -14.83 59.41 15.83
CA VAL A 201 -14.47 60.77 16.21
C VAL A 201 -15.77 61.56 16.35
N LYS A 202 -16.13 61.95 17.57
CA LYS A 202 -17.23 62.90 17.82
C LYS A 202 -16.80 64.26 17.31
N THR A 203 -17.10 64.56 16.06
CA THR A 203 -16.95 65.90 15.47
C THR A 203 -18.00 66.80 16.12
N ILE A 204 -17.58 67.58 17.11
CA ILE A 204 -18.38 68.68 17.66
C ILE A 204 -18.20 69.88 16.75
N THR A 205 -19.22 70.21 15.96
CA THR A 205 -19.42 71.56 15.39
C THR A 205 -20.83 71.64 14.81
N PRO A 206 -21.41 72.82 14.58
CA PRO A 206 -21.30 74.11 15.29
C PRO A 206 -22.71 74.75 15.52
N GLN A 207 -22.93 75.55 16.57
CA GLN A 207 -24.09 76.46 16.59
C GLN A 207 -23.82 77.74 17.39
N THR A 208 -23.77 78.87 16.67
CA THR A 208 -24.44 80.13 17.04
C THR A 208 -24.30 81.08 15.83
N GLN A 209 -25.32 81.21 14.97
CA GLN A 209 -26.47 82.13 15.04
C GLN A 209 -26.11 83.60 14.74
N PHE A 210 -26.80 84.13 13.71
CA PHE A 210 -26.86 85.51 13.19
C PHE A 210 -26.94 86.59 14.30
N ILE A 211 -26.63 87.88 14.09
CA ILE A 211 -27.58 88.94 13.65
C ILE A 211 -26.87 90.19 13.06
N SER A 212 -27.57 90.84 12.11
CA SER A 212 -27.59 92.26 11.65
C SER A 212 -26.42 92.87 10.90
#